data_AF-A0A6I6GTL2-F1
#
_entry.id   AF-A0A6I6GTL2-F1
#
_cell.length_a   1.000
_cell.length_b   1.000
_cell.length_c   1.000
_cell.angle_alpha   90.00
_cell.angle_beta   90.00
_cell.angle_gamma   90.00
#
_symmetry.space_group_name_H-M   'P 1'
#
loop_
_entity.id
_entity.type
_entity.pdbx_description
1 polymer ?
#
loop_
_entity_poly.entity_id
_entity_poly.type
_entity_poly.pdbx_seq_one_letter_code
_entity_poly.pdbx_strand_id
1 'polypeptide(L)'
;MLDKDTKKKIDDARDTLVGVLPLPTDQIELITIALIYKFMDDQDEELRQVGLQEKFFTGELKEFSWQQLMSNQLSADQRVTKFINGIEAIQKAKQVPNLFREIF
;
A
#
# COMPACT_ATOMS: atom_id res chain seq x y z
N MET A 1 18.32 7.81 11.97
CA MET A 1 17.34 7.05 12.79
C MET A 1 15.99 7.73 12.65
N LEU A 2 14.89 6.98 12.73
CA LEU A 2 13.54 7.55 12.74
C LEU A 2 13.34 8.42 13.98
N ASP A 3 12.58 9.50 13.85
CA ASP A 3 12.20 10.33 14.99
C ASP A 3 11.20 9.60 15.91
N LYS A 4 11.02 10.16 17.12
CA LYS A 4 10.18 9.55 18.17
C LYS A 4 8.71 9.43 17.75
N ASP A 5 8.20 10.39 16.98
CA ASP A 5 6.79 10.42 16.59
C ASP A 5 6.52 9.39 15.50
N THR A 6 7.42 9.27 14.53
CA THR A 6 7.38 8.24 13.49
C THR A 6 7.45 6.84 14.12
N LYS A 7 8.37 6.63 15.07
CA LYS A 7 8.46 5.35 15.80
C LYS A 7 7.16 5.03 16.52
N LYS A 8 6.57 6.00 17.23
CA LYS A 8 5.31 5.82 17.93
C LYS A 8 4.18 5.43 16.98
N LYS A 9 4.07 6.04 15.80
CA LYS A 9 3.04 5.68 14.81
C LYS A 9 3.17 4.22 14.33
N ILE A 10 4.40 3.75 14.14
CA ILE A 10 4.66 2.35 13.74
C ILE A 10 4.30 1.40 14.89
N ASP A 11 4.68 1.75 16.12
CA ASP A 11 4.32 0.97 17.31
C ASP A 11 2.79 0.91 17.47
N ASP A 12 2.09 2.03 17.33
CA ASP A 12 0.63 2.10 17.41
C ASP A 12 -0.03 1.26 16.29
N ALA A 13 0.50 1.30 15.06
CA ALA A 13 0.02 0.46 13.96
C ALA A 13 0.20 -1.03 14.25
N ARG A 14 1.35 -1.43 14.80
CA ARG A 14 1.59 -2.82 15.22
C ARG A 14 0.60 -3.24 16.31
N ASP A 15 0.37 -2.38 17.29
CA ASP A 15 -0.54 -2.66 18.40
C ASP A 15 -1.99 -2.90 17.90
N THR A 16 -2.43 -2.25 16.81
CA THR A 16 -3.74 -2.55 16.19
C THR A 16 -3.84 -3.94 15.56
N LEU A 17 -2.70 -4.55 15.22
CA LEU A 17 -2.65 -5.88 14.59
C LEU A 17 -2.46 -7.01 15.61
N VAL A 18 -2.16 -6.69 16.87
CA VAL A 18 -1.99 -7.68 17.94
C VAL A 18 -3.30 -8.43 18.15
N GLY A 19 -3.23 -9.76 18.04
CA GLY A 19 -4.40 -10.63 18.17
C GLY A 19 -5.21 -10.82 16.88
N VAL A 20 -5.01 -9.96 15.87
CA VAL A 20 -5.47 -10.19 14.49
C VAL A 20 -4.45 -11.04 13.74
N LEU A 21 -3.17 -10.65 13.84
CA LEU A 21 -2.03 -11.42 13.36
C LEU A 21 -1.25 -11.97 14.56
N PRO A 22 -1.07 -13.29 14.65
CA PRO A 22 -0.51 -13.91 15.85
C PRO A 22 1.00 -13.69 16.01
N LEU A 23 1.74 -13.55 14.90
CA LEU A 23 3.19 -13.40 14.92
C LEU A 23 3.59 -11.93 14.71
N PRO A 24 4.53 -11.39 15.52
CA PRO A 24 5.05 -10.04 15.32
C PRO A 24 5.71 -9.83 13.95
N THR A 25 6.27 -10.88 13.36
CA THR A 25 6.87 -10.84 12.01
C THR A 25 5.83 -10.51 10.96
N ASP A 26 4.66 -11.15 11.01
CA ASP A 26 3.58 -10.97 10.04
C ASP A 26 2.97 -9.57 10.15
N GLN A 27 2.93 -9.00 11.36
CA GLN A 27 2.51 -7.62 11.60
C GLN A 27 3.45 -6.63 10.93
N ILE A 28 4.76 -6.84 11.09
CA ILE A 28 5.80 -6.02 10.46
C ILE A 28 5.70 -6.13 8.94
N GLU A 29 5.51 -7.35 8.41
CA GLU A 29 5.37 -7.61 6.98
C GLU A 29 4.16 -6.87 6.40
N LEU A 30 2.97 -7.02 7.01
CA LEU A 30 1.77 -6.32 6.54
C LEU A 30 1.93 -4.80 6.56
N ILE A 31 2.50 -4.23 7.63
CA ILE A 31 2.79 -2.79 7.71
C ILE A 31 3.75 -2.38 6.60
N THR A 32 4.79 -3.17 6.35
CA THR A 32 5.80 -2.89 5.31
C THR A 32 5.17 -2.90 3.93
N ILE A 33 4.39 -3.93 3.60
CA ILE A 33 3.65 -4.04 2.33
C ILE A 33 2.72 -2.84 2.16
N ALA A 34 1.94 -2.49 3.17
CA ALA A 34 1.02 -1.36 3.12
C ALA A 34 1.74 -0.01 2.92
N LEU A 35 2.89 0.19 3.57
CA LEU A 35 3.70 1.40 3.41
C LEU A 35 4.31 1.49 2.01
N ILE A 36 4.81 0.39 1.45
CA ILE A 36 5.36 0.36 0.08
C ILE A 36 4.24 0.64 -0.94
N TYR A 37 3.07 0.05 -0.73
CA TYR A 37 1.90 0.31 -1.56
C TYR A 37 1.48 1.79 -1.52
N LYS A 38 1.41 2.38 -0.32
CA LYS A 38 1.13 3.80 -0.12
C LYS A 38 2.18 4.68 -0.81
N PHE A 39 3.45 4.32 -0.68
CA PHE A 39 4.58 5.03 -1.28
C PHE A 39 4.46 5.06 -2.81
N MET A 40 4.09 3.95 -3.45
CA MET A 40 3.86 3.91 -4.90
C MET A 40 2.78 4.92 -5.32
N ASP A 41 1.70 5.03 -4.54
CA ASP A 41 0.61 5.98 -4.83
C ASP A 41 1.02 7.43 -4.58
N ASP A 42 1.80 7.70 -3.52
CA ASP A 42 2.36 9.04 -3.27
C ASP A 42 3.26 9.51 -4.41
N GLN A 43 4.09 8.62 -4.95
CA GLN A 43 4.94 8.93 -6.10
C GLN A 43 4.13 9.25 -7.36
N ASP A 44 3.04 8.52 -7.59
CA ASP A 44 2.13 8.82 -8.70
C ASP A 44 1.40 10.15 -8.50
N GLU A 45 1.00 10.47 -7.26
CA GLU A 45 0.36 11.73 -6.92
C GLU A 45 1.32 12.92 -7.09
N GLU A 46 2.57 12.80 -6.64
CA GLU A 46 3.61 13.81 -6.88
C GLU A 46 3.79 14.09 -8.38
N LEU A 47 3.83 13.03 -9.21
CA LEU A 47 3.93 13.16 -10.66
C LEU A 47 2.69 13.86 -11.25
N ARG A 48 1.48 13.49 -10.81
CA ARG A 48 0.23 14.17 -11.23
C ARG A 48 0.27 15.67 -10.94
N GLN A 49 0.72 16.05 -9.75
CA GLN A 49 0.73 17.45 -9.31
C GLN A 49 1.64 18.33 -10.15
N VAL A 50 2.71 17.77 -10.70
CA VAL A 50 3.63 18.48 -11.62
C VAL A 50 3.29 18.28 -13.10
N GLY A 51 2.14 17.66 -13.40
CA GLY A 51 1.67 17.42 -14.78
C GLY A 51 2.43 16.33 -15.53
N LEU A 52 3.15 15.46 -14.82
CA LEU A 52 3.85 14.31 -15.38
C LEU A 52 2.97 13.05 -15.33
N GLN A 53 3.37 12.04 -16.11
CA GLN A 53 2.65 10.77 -16.15
C GLN A 53 2.98 9.91 -14.93
N GLU A 54 1.92 9.39 -14.31
CA GLU A 54 1.94 8.34 -13.29
C GLU A 54 2.69 7.10 -13.80
N LYS A 55 3.29 6.34 -12.88
CA LYS A 55 4.11 5.15 -13.18
C LYS A 55 3.46 3.85 -12.71
N PHE A 56 2.81 3.84 -11.56
CA PHE A 56 2.41 2.60 -10.89
C PHE A 56 0.94 2.26 -11.14
N PHE A 57 0.03 3.10 -10.64
CA PHE A 57 -1.41 2.93 -10.72
C PHE A 57 -1.97 3.55 -12.00
N THR A 58 -1.60 2.95 -13.13
CA THR A 58 -2.04 3.37 -14.48
C THR A 58 -2.92 2.31 -15.16
N GLY A 59 -3.72 2.74 -16.14
CA GLY A 59 -4.63 1.85 -16.88
C GLY A 59 -5.57 1.11 -15.93
N GLU A 60 -5.58 -0.22 -16.02
CA GLU A 60 -6.39 -1.11 -15.17
C GLU A 60 -5.98 -1.01 -13.69
N LEU A 61 -4.74 -0.67 -13.37
CA LEU A 61 -4.31 -0.54 -11.98
C LEU A 61 -4.87 0.70 -11.27
N LYS A 62 -5.47 1.66 -11.99
CA LYS A 62 -6.02 2.88 -11.39
C LYS A 62 -7.05 2.61 -10.31
N GLU A 63 -7.86 1.56 -10.49
CA GLU A 63 -8.90 1.21 -9.52
C GLU A 63 -8.32 0.78 -8.17
N PHE A 64 -7.06 0.32 -8.13
CA PHE A 64 -6.39 -0.17 -6.93
C PHE A 64 -5.56 0.92 -6.22
N SER A 65 -5.46 2.13 -6.76
CA SER A 65 -4.75 3.25 -6.11
C SER A 65 -5.13 3.44 -4.64
N TRP A 66 -4.21 3.99 -3.84
CA TRP A 66 -4.44 4.16 -2.40
C TRP A 66 -5.65 5.06 -2.12
N GLN A 67 -5.86 6.10 -2.93
CA GLN A 67 -7.04 6.95 -2.83
C GLN A 67 -8.35 6.15 -3.01
N GLN A 68 -8.36 5.17 -3.92
CA GLN A 68 -9.51 4.30 -4.17
C GLN A 68 -9.70 3.27 -3.05
N LEU A 69 -8.62 2.74 -2.48
CA LEU A 69 -8.67 1.91 -1.27
C LEU A 69 -9.21 2.70 -0.09
N MET A 70 -8.82 3.97 0.03
CA MET A 70 -9.20 4.83 1.14
C MET A 70 -10.57 5.50 1.03
N SER A 71 -11.29 5.25 -0.07
CA SER A 71 -12.65 5.75 -0.29
C SER A 71 -13.60 5.38 0.86
N ASN A 72 -14.49 6.31 1.22
CA ASN A 72 -15.54 6.11 2.22
C ASN A 72 -16.66 5.17 1.74
N GLN A 73 -16.62 4.72 0.48
CA GLN A 73 -17.62 3.83 -0.10
C GLN A 73 -17.34 2.34 0.17
N LEU A 74 -16.15 2.00 0.66
CA LEU A 74 -15.73 0.62 0.91
C LEU A 74 -15.91 0.23 2.38
N SER A 75 -16.59 -0.91 2.62
CA SER A 75 -16.56 -1.58 3.92
C SER A 75 -15.14 -2.07 4.25
N ALA A 76 -14.90 -2.46 5.51
CA ALA A 76 -13.60 -2.98 5.93
C ALA A 76 -13.20 -4.23 5.11
N ASP A 77 -14.10 -5.20 4.97
CA ASP A 77 -13.84 -6.43 4.21
C ASP A 77 -13.59 -6.14 2.72
N GLN A 78 -14.40 -5.27 2.11
CA GLN A 78 -14.21 -4.88 0.72
C GLN A 78 -12.85 -4.23 0.48
N ARG A 79 -12.38 -3.43 1.44
CA ARG A 79 -11.06 -2.79 1.38
C ARG A 79 -9.93 -3.79 1.45
N VAL A 80 -10.03 -4.79 2.34
CA VAL A 80 -9.05 -5.88 2.43
C VAL A 80 -9.01 -6.67 1.13
N THR A 81 -10.18 -7.08 0.61
CA THR A 81 -10.25 -7.79 -0.68
C THR A 81 -9.65 -6.97 -1.81
N LYS A 82 -9.97 -5.67 -1.88
CA LYS A 82 -9.44 -4.78 -2.93
C LYS A 82 -7.93 -4.59 -2.81
N PHE A 83 -7.40 -4.51 -1.60
CA PHE A 83 -5.96 -4.42 -1.35
C PHE A 83 -5.24 -5.68 -1.82
N ILE A 84 -5.75 -6.87 -1.48
CA ILE A 84 -5.20 -8.16 -1.94
C ILE A 84 -5.21 -8.24 -3.48
N ASN A 85 -6.34 -7.93 -4.10
CA ASN A 85 -6.46 -7.94 -5.57
C ASN A 85 -5.48 -6.95 -6.22
N GLY A 86 -5.27 -5.78 -5.60
CA GLY A 86 -4.32 -4.78 -6.08
C GLY A 86 -2.87 -5.28 -6.04
N ILE A 87 -2.47 -5.96 -4.97
CA ILE A 87 -1.14 -6.59 -4.84
C ILE A 87 -0.95 -7.63 -5.95
N GLU A 88 -1.91 -8.54 -6.13
CA GLU A 88 -1.84 -9.55 -7.20
C GLU A 88 -1.80 -8.95 -8.61
N ALA A 89 -2.53 -7.85 -8.83
CA ALA A 89 -2.52 -7.16 -10.11
C ALA A 89 -1.16 -6.50 -10.37
N ILE A 90 -0.53 -5.91 -9.36
CA ILE A 90 0.80 -5.31 -9.45
C ILE A 90 1.85 -6.37 -9.82
N GLN A 91 1.84 -7.54 -9.18
CA GLN A 91 2.77 -8.64 -9.50
C GLN A 91 2.76 -9.02 -10.99
N LYS A 92 1.60 -8.93 -11.63
CA LYS A 92 1.37 -9.30 -13.04
C LYS A 92 1.62 -8.14 -14.02
N ALA A 93 1.68 -6.91 -13.52
CA ALA A 93 1.72 -5.68 -14.31
C ALA A 93 3.14 -5.36 -14.81
N LYS A 94 3.44 -5.72 -16.07
CA LYS A 94 4.78 -5.53 -16.67
C LYS A 94 5.28 -4.07 -16.66
N GLN A 95 4.39 -3.09 -16.60
CA GLN A 95 4.74 -1.68 -16.49
C GLN A 95 5.30 -1.30 -15.11
N VAL A 96 4.98 -2.05 -14.07
CA VAL A 96 5.52 -1.83 -12.73
C VAL A 96 6.97 -2.34 -12.68
N PRO A 97 7.93 -1.56 -12.15
CA PRO A 97 9.31 -1.99 -12.00
C PRO A 97 9.44 -3.31 -11.24
N ASN A 98 10.35 -4.18 -11.68
CA ASN A 98 10.50 -5.54 -11.16
C ASN A 98 10.67 -5.60 -9.64
N LEU A 99 11.38 -4.62 -9.07
CA LEU A 99 11.56 -4.48 -7.62
C LEU A 99 10.23 -4.56 -6.85
N PHE A 100 9.20 -3.81 -7.27
CA PHE A 100 7.91 -3.82 -6.58
C PHE A 100 7.13 -5.11 -6.85
N ARG A 101 7.29 -5.70 -8.04
CA ARG A 101 6.65 -6.98 -8.38
C ARG A 101 7.21 -8.17 -7.62
N GLU A 102 8.45 -8.10 -7.14
CA GLU A 102 9.08 -9.15 -6.32
C GLU A 102 8.88 -8.95 -4.81
N ILE A 103 8.59 -7.71 -4.38
CA ILE A 103 8.24 -7.41 -2.98
C ILE A 103 6.85 -7.95 -2.62
N PHE A 104 5.92 -7.84 -3.57
CA PHE A 104 4.54 -8.28 -3.43
C PHE A 104 4.38 -9.73 -3.83
#